data_AF-A0A5N5Z576-F1
#
_entry.id   AF-A0A5N5Z576-F1
#
_cell.length_a   1.000
_cell.length_b   1.000
_cell.length_c   1.000
_cell.angle_alpha   90.00
_cell.angle_beta   90.00
_cell.angle_gamma   90.00
#
_symmetry.space_group_name_H-M   'P 1'
#
loop_
_entity.id
_entity.type
_entity.pdbx_description
1 polymer ?
#
loop_
_entity_poly.entity_id
_entity_poly.type
_entity_poly.pdbx_seq_one_letter_code
_entity_poly.pdbx_strand_id
1 'polypeptide(L)' 'MEDNINKAIDYVAKIIECDKTELCKESKMHSHHKWDSLGHLLLMVKLEEDYNIEINDETINKYSEISNIAKILT' A
#
# COMPACT_ATOMS: atom_id res chain seq x y z
N MET A 1 1.08 -6.87 15.10
CA MET A 1 2.11 -6.16 14.31
C MET A 1 2.51 -6.99 13.09
N GLU A 2 2.91 -8.25 13.26
CA GLU A 2 3.18 -9.16 12.13
C GLU A 2 1.91 -9.45 11.28
N ASP A 3 0.76 -9.61 11.92
CA ASP A 3 -0.54 -9.79 11.25
C ASP A 3 -0.92 -8.60 10.34
N ASN A 4 -0.69 -7.36 10.80
CA ASN A 4 -1.03 -6.16 10.03
C ASN A 4 -0.11 -5.97 8.81
N ILE A 5 1.14 -6.42 8.90
CA ILE A 5 2.07 -6.39 7.77
C ILE A 5 1.57 -7.36 6.69
N ASN A 6 1.17 -8.57 7.07
CA ASN A 6 0.61 -9.53 6.11
C ASN A 6 -0.68 -9.02 5.47
N LYS A 7 -1.57 -8.39 6.26
CA LYS A 7 -2.76 -7.71 5.72
C LYS A 7 -2.40 -6.60 4.74
N ALA A 8 -1.40 -5.77 5.04
CA ALA A 8 -0.95 -4.72 4.14
C ALA A 8 -0.37 -5.28 2.84
N ILE A 9 0.44 -6.34 2.93
CA ILE A 9 0.99 -7.04 1.77
C ILE A 9 -0.15 -7.61 0.92
N ASP A 10 -1.10 -8.33 1.52
CA ASP A 10 -2.24 -8.91 0.82
C ASP A 10 -3.10 -7.80 0.14
N TYR A 11 -3.34 -6.70 0.84
CA TYR A 11 -4.11 -5.56 0.36
C TYR A 11 -3.44 -4.86 -0.83
N VAL A 12 -2.15 -4.53 -0.70
CA VAL A 12 -1.39 -3.86 -1.76
C VAL A 12 -1.23 -4.78 -2.96
N ALA A 13 -0.84 -6.05 -2.76
CA ALA A 13 -0.68 -7.02 -3.84
C ALA A 13 -1.95 -7.19 -4.66
N LYS A 14 -3.12 -7.20 -4.00
CA LYS A 14 -4.42 -7.25 -4.68
C LYS A 14 -4.68 -6.02 -5.56
N ILE A 15 -4.34 -4.83 -5.08
CA ILE A 15 -4.62 -3.57 -5.80
C ILE A 15 -3.70 -3.38 -7.00
N ILE A 16 -2.40 -3.66 -6.83
CA ILE A 16 -1.42 -3.55 -7.90
C ILE A 16 -1.32 -4.82 -8.76
N GLU A 17 -2.21 -5.79 -8.51
CA GLU A 17 -2.33 -7.07 -9.22
C GLU A 17 -0.99 -7.83 -9.33
N CYS A 18 -0.25 -7.94 -8.23
CA CYS A 18 0.98 -8.72 -8.15
C CYS A 18 0.85 -9.91 -7.20
N ASP A 19 1.83 -10.81 -7.24
CA ASP A 19 1.88 -11.89 -6.26
C ASP A 19 2.38 -11.30 -4.92
N LYS A 20 1.74 -11.68 -3.81
CA LYS A 20 2.12 -11.19 -2.49
C LYS A 20 3.51 -11.63 -2.05
N THR A 21 4.03 -12.72 -2.61
CA THR A 21 5.39 -13.20 -2.35
C THR A 21 6.46 -12.30 -2.98
N GLU A 22 6.07 -11.38 -3.88
CA GLU A 22 6.95 -10.37 -4.47
C GLU A 22 7.09 -9.12 -3.59
N LEU A 23 6.32 -9.03 -2.49
CA LEU A 23 6.35 -7.92 -1.55
C LEU A 23 6.83 -8.36 -0.16
N CYS A 24 7.45 -7.44 0.56
CA CYS A 24 7.85 -7.59 1.95
C CYS A 24 7.58 -6.32 2.74
N LYS A 25 7.86 -6.33 4.05
CA LYS A 25 7.63 -5.19 4.94
C LYS A 25 8.40 -3.93 4.53
N GLU A 26 9.53 -4.09 3.85
CA GLU A 26 10.37 -3.00 3.33
C GLU A 26 9.99 -2.56 1.91
N SER A 27 9.03 -3.22 1.24
CA SER A 27 8.60 -2.83 -0.09
C SER A 27 7.99 -1.43 -0.09
N LYS A 28 8.28 -0.69 -1.16
CA LYS A 28 7.91 0.71 -1.35
C LYS A 28 7.43 0.95 -2.77
N MET A 29 6.82 2.10 -3.01
CA MET A 29 6.61 2.62 -4.35
C MET A 29 7.93 2.59 -5.14
N HIS A 30 7.87 2.12 -6.38
CA HIS A 30 9.00 1.84 -7.28
C HIS A 30 9.92 0.68 -6.90
N SER A 31 9.71 -0.02 -5.77
CA SER A 31 10.44 -1.27 -5.50
C SER A 31 9.91 -2.46 -6.32
N HIS A 32 8.70 -2.33 -6.86
CA HIS A 32 8.08 -3.29 -7.76
C HIS A 32 7.53 -2.59 -9.01
N HIS A 33 7.65 -3.21 -10.18
CA HIS A 33 7.28 -2.60 -11.46
C HIS A 33 5.78 -2.24 -11.55
N LYS A 34 4.91 -2.99 -10.87
CA LYS A 34 3.47 -2.68 -10.79
C LYS A 34 3.12 -1.67 -9.71
N TRP A 35 4.03 -1.39 -8.77
CA TRP A 35 3.86 -0.33 -7.79
C TRP A 35 4.54 0.95 -8.28
N ASP A 36 4.13 1.40 -9.46
CA ASP A 36 4.55 2.67 -10.05
C ASP A 36 3.60 3.81 -9.61
N SER A 37 3.67 4.95 -10.28
CA SER A 37 2.81 6.09 -9.98
C SER A 37 1.32 5.80 -10.17
N LEU A 38 0.95 4.95 -11.13
CA LEU A 38 -0.44 4.58 -11.37
C LEU A 38 -0.93 3.56 -10.34
N GLY A 39 -0.12 2.54 -10.05
CA GLY A 39 -0.42 1.57 -8.99
C GLY A 39 -0.54 2.23 -7.62
N HIS A 40 0.32 3.21 -7.35
CA HIS A 40 0.25 4.00 -6.11
C HIS A 40 -1.00 4.88 -6.04
N LEU A 41 -1.39 5.53 -7.14
CA LEU A 41 -2.63 6.30 -7.19
C LEU A 41 -3.87 5.42 -6.94
N LEU A 42 -3.92 4.23 -7.55
CA LEU A 42 -5.00 3.26 -7.33
C LEU A 42 -5.08 2.82 -5.87
N LEU A 43 -3.92 2.55 -5.25
CA LEU A 43 -3.82 2.25 -3.83
C LEU A 43 -4.38 3.38 -2.97
N MET A 44 -4.04 4.63 -3.27
CA MET A 44 -4.55 5.79 -2.53
C MET A 44 -6.07 5.94 -2.65
N VAL A 45 -6.64 5.77 -3.84
CA VAL A 45 -8.10 5.76 -4.05
C VAL A 45 -8.78 4.68 -3.22
N LYS A 46 -8.21 3.47 -3.19
CA LYS A 46 -8.77 2.38 -2.39
C LYS A 46 -8.67 2.64 -0.89
N LEU A 47 -7.56 3.22 -0.42
CA LEU A 47 -7.40 3.62 0.98
C LEU A 47 -8.39 4.72 1.39
N GLU A 48 -8.72 5.65 0.49
CA GLU A 48 -9.76 6.64 0.72
C GLU A 48 -11.15 5.99 0.86
N GLU A 49 -11.50 5.10 -0.08
CA GLU A 49 -12.79 4.37 -0.07
C GLU A 49 -12.96 3.48 1.16
N ASP A 50 -11.95 2.70 1.51
CA ASP A 50 -12.06 1.65 2.53
C ASP A 50 -11.77 2.15 3.96
N TYR A 51 -10.94 3.21 4.10
CA TYR A 51 -10.45 3.70 5.39
C TYR A 51 -10.68 5.19 5.63
N ASN A 52 -11.40 5.88 4.72
CA ASN A 52 -11.71 7.32 4.81
C ASN A 52 -10.45 8.19 4.99
N ILE A 53 -9.38 7.82 4.28
CA ILE A 53 -8.13 8.57 4.23
C ILE A 53 -8.22 9.61 3.12
N GLU A 54 -8.02 10.88 3.46
CA GLU A 54 -7.94 11.94 2.46
C GLU A 54 -6.69 11.78 1.58
N ILE A 55 -6.87 11.86 0.26
CA ILE A 55 -5.75 11.87 -0.69
C ILE A 55 -5.20 13.29 -0.80
N ASN A 56 -3.98 13.49 -0.32
CA ASN A 56 -3.23 14.73 -0.45
C ASN A 56 -1.72 14.42 -0.52
N ASP A 57 -0.90 15.44 -0.73
CA ASP A 57 0.55 15.27 -0.88
C ASP A 57 1.20 14.61 0.35
N GLU A 58 0.67 14.86 1.55
CA GLU A 58 1.18 14.22 2.78
C GLU A 58 0.86 12.73 2.79
N THR A 59 -0.39 12.35 2.54
CA THR A 59 -0.83 10.95 2.61
C THR A 59 -0.26 10.12 1.46
N ILE A 60 -0.16 10.68 0.26
CA ILE A 60 0.50 10.05 -0.90
C ILE A 60 1.93 9.66 -0.52
N ASN A 61 2.69 10.57 0.10
CA ASN A 61 4.07 10.29 0.50
C ASN A 61 4.13 9.31 1.69
N LYS A 62 3.23 9.47 2.66
CA LYS A 62 3.19 8.65 3.87
C LYS A 62 2.91 7.17 3.58
N TYR A 63 1.99 6.87 2.66
CA TYR A 63 1.60 5.49 2.34
C TYR A 63 2.37 4.90 1.17
N SER A 64 3.56 5.41 0.89
CA SER A 64 4.48 4.87 -0.13
C SER A 64 5.22 3.60 0.30
N GLU A 65 4.99 3.10 1.52
CA GLU A 65 5.67 1.91 2.08
C GLU A 65 4.69 0.97 2.80
N ILE A 66 4.91 -0.36 2.67
CA ILE A 66 4.08 -1.38 3.34
C ILE A 66 3.98 -1.15 4.84
N SER A 67 5.11 -0.81 5.48
CA SER A 67 5.16 -0.58 6.92
C SER A 67 4.26 0.57 7.40
N ASN A 68 4.03 1.58 6.55
CA ASN A 68 3.14 2.70 6.87
C ASN A 68 1.67 2.35 6.60
N ILE A 69 1.40 1.58 5.55
CA ILE A 69 0.05 1.07 5.26
C ILE A 69 -0.40 0.11 6.36
N ALA A 70 0.48 -0.74 6.89
CA ALA A 70 0.14 -1.65 7.99
C ALA A 70 -0.32 -0.93 9.29
N LYS A 71 0.00 0.36 9.45
CA LYS A 71 -0.42 1.15 10.65
C LYS A 71 -1.88 1.56 10.62
N ILE A 72 -2.52 1.58 9.45
CA ILE A 72 -3.93 1.97 9.29
C ILE A 72 -4.88 0.77 9.19
N LEU A 73 -4.35 -0.42 8.89
CA LEU A 73 -5.11 -1.68 8.84
C LEU A 73 -5.30 -2.35 10.21
N THR A 74 -5.19 -1.57 11.30
CA THR A 74 -5.38 -2.00 12.71
C THR A 74 -6.84 -2.18 13.08
#